data_AF-A0A925R3J4-F1
#
_entry.id   AF-A0A925R3J4-F1
#
_cell.length_a   1.000
_cell.length_b   1.000
_cell.length_c   1.000
_cell.angle_alpha   90.00
_cell.angle_beta   90.00
_cell.angle_gamma   90.00
#
_symmetry.space_group_name_H-M   'P 1'
#
loop_
_entity.id
_entity.type
_entity.pdbx_description
1 polymer ?
#
loop_
_entity_poly.entity_id
_entity_poly.type
_entity_poly.pdbx_seq_one_letter_code
_entity_poly.pdbx_strand_id
1 'polypeptide(L)' 'MFKMSDICTLLAVTVAFVVTAYLWFNGQKEEGLFTATWVPSILSFGIYFKVLSLKGGASE' A
#
# COMPACT_ATOMS: atom_id res chain seq x y z
N MET A 1 -4.81 18.93 0.10
CA MET A 1 -4.09 18.75 -1.18
C MET A 1 -3.49 17.36 -1.16
N PHE A 2 -3.83 16.48 -2.10
CA PHE A 2 -3.23 15.14 -2.18
C PHE A 2 -1.73 15.33 -2.39
N LYS A 3 -0.92 14.95 -1.39
CA LYS A 3 0.53 14.95 -1.54
C LYS A 3 0.89 13.83 -2.50
N MET A 4 1.93 14.05 -3.29
CA MET A 4 2.44 13.07 -4.24
C MET A 4 2.69 11.71 -3.55
N SER A 5 3.06 11.72 -2.27
CA SER A 5 3.21 10.53 -1.43
C SER A 5 1.92 9.70 -1.27
N ASP A 6 0.76 10.32 -1.04
CA ASP A 6 -0.52 9.59 -0.95
C ASP A 6 -0.83 8.88 -2.29
N ILE A 7 -0.55 9.54 -3.42
CA ILE A 7 -0.75 8.98 -4.76
C ILE A 7 0.18 7.80 -4.99
N CYS A 8 1.47 7.91 -4.62
CA CYS A 8 2.43 6.81 -4.73
C CYS A 8 2.02 5.59 -3.90
N THR A 9 1.53 5.80 -2.67
CA THR A 9 1.03 4.69 -1.83
C THR A 9 -0.20 4.03 -2.44
N LEU A 10 -1.19 4.81 -2.89
CA LEU A 10 -2.40 4.27 -3.50
C LEU A 10 -2.10 3.50 -4.79
N LEU A 11 -1.16 4.00 -5.60
CA LEU A 11 -0.71 3.32 -6.80
C LEU A 11 0.01 2.00 -6.46
N ALA A 12 0.88 2.00 -5.45
CA ALA A 12 1.54 0.78 -4.98
C ALA A 12 0.55 -0.28 -4.45
N VAL A 13 -0.47 0.15 -3.68
CA VAL A 13 -1.56 -0.74 -3.23
C VAL A 13 -2.34 -1.32 -4.40
N THR A 14 -2.65 -0.49 -5.41
CA THR A 14 -3.38 -0.94 -6.59
C THR A 14 -2.60 -1.99 -7.36
N VAL A 15 -1.30 -1.78 -7.57
CA VAL A 15 -0.42 -2.76 -8.23
C VAL A 15 -0.36 -4.06 -7.42
N ALA A 16 -0.14 -3.98 -6.10
CA ALA A 16 -0.11 -5.16 -5.24
C ALA A 16 -1.42 -5.96 -5.32
N PHE A 17 -2.57 -5.28 -5.28
CA PHE A 17 -3.89 -5.89 -5.40
C PHE A 17 -4.09 -6.59 -6.76
N VAL A 18 -3.69 -5.94 -7.87
CA VAL A 18 -3.78 -6.54 -9.21
C VAL A 18 -2.89 -7.78 -9.32
N VAL A 19 -1.68 -7.75 -8.78
CA VAL A 19 -0.76 -8.89 -8.77
C VAL A 19 -1.35 -10.06 -7.96
N THR A 20 -1.89 -9.78 -6.77
CA THR A 20 -2.57 -10.79 -5.95
C THR A 20 -3.76 -11.41 -6.68
N ALA A 21 -4.61 -10.59 -7.31
CA ALA A 21 -5.75 -11.08 -8.08
C ALA A 21 -5.28 -11.95 -9.27
N TYR A 22 -4.26 -11.49 -10.01
CA TYR A 22 -3.70 -12.22 -11.14
C TYR A 22 -3.17 -13.61 -10.75
N LEU A 23 -2.39 -13.70 -9.67
CA LEU A 23 -1.90 -14.97 -9.14
C LEU A 23 -3.03 -15.89 -8.68
N TRP A 24 -4.03 -15.32 -8.00
CA TRP A 24 -5.19 -16.09 -7.50
C TRP A 24 -5.97 -16.75 -8.64
N PHE A 25 -6.20 -16.02 -9.74
CA PHE A 25 -6.89 -16.56 -10.92
C PHE A 25 -6.02 -17.50 -11.76
N ASN A 26 -4.69 -17.41 -11.68
CA ASN A 26 -3.76 -18.35 -12.33
C ASN A 26 -3.64 -19.69 -11.57
N GLY A 27 -4.29 -19.84 -10.41
CA GLY A 27 -4.26 -21.08 -9.62
C GLY A 27 -3.14 -21.16 -8.58
N GLN A 28 -2.23 -20.18 -8.55
CA GLN A 28 -1.15 -20.04 -7.58
C GLN A 28 -1.65 -19.39 -6.27
N LYS A 29 -2.51 -20.13 -5.55
CA LYS A 29 -3.22 -19.62 -4.37
C LYS A 29 -2.30 -19.29 -3.19
N GLU A 30 -1.26 -20.08 -2.94
CA GLU A 30 -0.31 -19.83 -1.84
C GLU A 30 0.49 -18.54 -2.06
N GLU A 31 1.00 -18.34 -3.27
CA GLU A 31 1.71 -17.10 -3.64
C GLU A 31 0.75 -15.90 -3.68
N GLY A 32 -0.50 -16.12 -4.09
CA GLY A 32 -1.58 -15.13 -4.00
C GLY A 32 -1.86 -14.71 -2.56
N LEU A 33 -1.94 -15.66 -1.62
CA LEU A 33 -2.12 -15.36 -0.19
C LEU A 33 -0.93 -14.59 0.39
N PHE A 34 0.29 -14.97 0.02
CA PHE A 34 1.49 -14.25 0.45
C PHE A 34 1.49 -12.79 -0.06
N THR A 35 1.23 -12.57 -1.34
CA THR A 35 1.16 -11.22 -1.92
C THR A 35 -0.02 -10.41 -1.38
N ALA A 36 -1.13 -11.06 -1.00
CA ALA A 36 -2.27 -10.39 -0.37
C ALA A 36 -1.89 -9.70 0.95
N THR A 37 -0.91 -10.23 1.68
CA THR A 37 -0.41 -9.61 2.93
C THR A 37 0.36 -8.31 2.68
N TRP A 38 0.83 -8.08 1.46
CA TRP A 38 1.56 -6.87 1.11
C TRP A 38 0.62 -5.67 1.02
N VAL A 39 -0.64 -5.87 0.61
CA VAL A 39 -1.65 -4.80 0.51
C VAL A 39 -1.85 -4.04 1.84
N PRO A 40 -2.19 -4.70 2.97
CA PRO A 40 -2.31 -4.02 4.26
C PRO A 40 -0.98 -3.46 4.79
N SER A 41 0.15 -4.08 4.42
CA SER A 41 1.50 -3.61 4.81
C SER A 41 1.84 -2.27 4.14
N ILE A 42 1.60 -2.14 2.83
CA ILE A 42 1.83 -0.90 2.07
C ILE A 42 0.86 0.19 2.53
N LEU A 43 -0.40 -0.16 2.82
CA LEU A 43 -1.39 0.79 3.33
C LEU A 43 -0.96 1.34 4.71
N SER A 44 -0.53 0.46 5.61
CA SER A 44 -0.01 0.85 6.94
C SER A 44 1.21 1.75 6.82
N PHE A 45 2.12 1.44 5.89
CA PHE A 45 3.29 2.26 5.61
C PHE A 45 2.93 3.66 5.10
N GLY A 46 1.96 3.78 4.19
CA GLY A 46 1.49 5.08 3.71
C GLY A 46 0.83 5.93 4.80
N ILE A 47 0.01 5.31 5.66
CA ILE A 47 -0.60 5.99 6.82
C ILE A 47 0.49 6.47 7.78
N TYR A 48 1.50 5.64 8.05
CA TYR A 48 2.63 6.00 8.92
C TYR A 48 3.38 7.23 8.39
N PHE A 49 3.72 7.26 7.10
CA PHE A 49 4.35 8.42 6.47
C PHE A 49 3.48 9.68 6.52
N LYS A 50 2.17 9.53 6.38
CA LYS A 50 1.22 10.64 6.49
C LYS A 50 1.19 11.21 7.90
N VAL A 51 1.12 10.35 8.93
CA VAL A 51 1.16 10.75 10.33
C VAL A 51 2.49 11.43 10.68
N LEU A 52 3.61 10.92 10.18
CA LEU A 52 4.93 11.56 10.31
C LEU A 52 4.96 12.95 9.68
N SER A 53 4.46 13.10 8.44
CA SER A 53 4.40 14.41 7.78
C SER A 53 3.48 15.40 8.50
N LEU A 54 2.45 14.93 9.20
CA LEU A 54 1.57 15.78 10.02
C LEU A 54 2.28 16.20 11.31
N LYS A 55 2.93 15.27 12.00
CA LYS A 55 3.64 15.55 13.28
C LYS A 55 4.87 16.45 13.08
N GLY A 56 5.57 16.31 11.96
CA GLY A 56 6.71 17.18 11.61
C GLY A 56 6.35 18.64 11.31
N GLY A 57 5.07 18.97 11.08
CA GLY A 57 4.59 20.34 10.86
C GLY A 57 3.88 20.97 12.06
N ALA A 58 3.82 20.27 13.20
CA ALA A 58 3.17 20.75 14.44
C ALA A 58 4.19 21.31 15.47
N SER A 59 5.45 21.45 15.08
CA SER A 59 6.54 22.00 15.88
C SER A 59 7.12 23.26 15.23
N GLU A 60 6.23 24.15 14.77
CA GLU A 60 6.50 25.56 14.47
C GLU A 60 5.46 26.43 15.17
#